data_AF-A0A8T4Y067-F1
#
_entry.id   AF-A0A8T4Y067-F1
#
_cell.length_a   1.000
_cell.length_b   1.000
_cell.length_c   1.000
_cell.angle_alpha   90.00
_cell.angle_beta   90.00
_cell.angle_gamma   90.00
#
_symmetry.space_group_name_H-M   'P 1'
#
loop_
_entity.id
_entity.type
_entity.pdbx_description
1 polymer ?
#
loop_
_entity_poly.entity_id
_entity_poly.type
_entity_poly.pdbx_seq_one_letter_code
_entity_poly.pdbx_strand_id
1 'polypeptide(L)' 'MSEGLINTMFRGILPSTIKPVLADNNIVIKITEPEFREMALRGIDESFRKNIEIRIKEGYIEVTVRLL' A
#
# COMPACT_ATOMS: atom_id res chain seq x y z
N MET A 1 -1.08 -25.69 0.94
CA MET A 1 -0.14 -25.39 -0.17
C MET A 1 -0.40 -24.02 -0.82
N SER A 2 -1.65 -23.54 -0.89
CA SER A 2 -2.03 -22.23 -1.46
C SER A 2 -1.54 -21.01 -0.66
N GLU A 3 -1.57 -21.04 0.67
CA GLU A 3 -1.11 -19.93 1.53
C GLU A 3 0.38 -19.61 1.32
N GLY A 4 1.21 -20.62 1.06
CA GLY A 4 2.65 -20.45 0.83
C GLY A 4 2.98 -19.70 -0.47
N LEU A 5 2.22 -19.95 -1.54
CA LEU A 5 2.37 -19.27 -2.84
C LEU A 5 1.96 -17.81 -2.75
N ILE A 6 0.83 -17.52 -2.10
CA ILE A 6 0.33 -16.15 -1.88
C ILE A 6 1.35 -15.35 -1.06
N ASN A 7 1.81 -15.91 0.07
CA ASN A 7 2.82 -15.26 0.90
C ASN A 7 4.19 -15.13 0.20
N THR A 8 4.46 -15.92 -0.84
CA THR A 8 5.68 -15.79 -1.65
C THR A 8 5.53 -14.71 -2.72
N MET A 9 4.38 -14.62 -3.39
CA MET A 9 4.13 -13.61 -4.43
C MET A 9 4.10 -12.18 -3.88
N PHE A 10 3.55 -11.98 -2.67
CA PHE A 10 3.42 -10.64 -2.09
C PHE A 10 4.52 -10.31 -1.08
N ARG A 11 5.53 -11.18 -0.95
CA ARG A 11 6.64 -11.00 -0.01
C ARG A 11 7.42 -9.73 -0.35
N GLY A 12 7.46 -8.78 0.58
CA GLY A 12 8.22 -7.53 0.44
C GLY A 12 7.51 -6.42 -0.36
N ILE A 13 6.42 -6.74 -1.06
CA ILE A 13 5.56 -5.79 -1.77
C ILE A 13 4.51 -5.21 -0.81
N LEU A 14 3.89 -6.07 -0.01
CA LEU A 14 2.91 -5.66 0.99
C LEU A 14 3.58 -5.48 2.37
N PRO A 15 3.16 -4.46 3.16
CA PRO A 15 3.46 -4.39 4.58
C PRO A 15 3.02 -5.67 5.29
N SER A 16 3.73 -6.04 6.35
CA SER A 16 3.42 -7.22 7.17
C SER A 16 2.05 -7.15 7.86
N THR A 17 1.44 -5.97 7.95
CA THR A 17 0.09 -5.75 8.49
C THR A 17 -1.01 -6.17 7.52
N ILE A 18 -0.71 -6.21 6.21
CA ILE A 18 -1.68 -6.53 5.17
C ILE A 18 -1.61 -8.03 4.86
N LYS A 19 -2.72 -8.73 5.07
CA LYS A 19 -2.85 -10.16 4.80
C LYS A 19 -3.73 -10.39 3.57
N PRO A 20 -3.15 -10.83 2.44
CA PRO A 20 -3.95 -11.27 1.30
C PRO A 20 -4.80 -12.49 1.69
N VAL A 21 -6.02 -12.55 1.18
CA VAL A 21 -6.95 -13.66 1.39
C VAL A 21 -7.32 -14.27 0.05
N LEU A 22 -7.35 -15.60 -0.03
CA LEU A 22 -7.88 -16.31 -1.19
C LEU A 22 -9.40 -16.46 -1.02
N ALA A 23 -10.19 -15.87 -1.90
CA ALA A 23 -11.64 -15.99 -1.92
C ALA A 23 -12.11 -16.18 -3.36
N ASP A 24 -12.91 -17.22 -3.63
CA ASP A 24 -13.50 -17.49 -4.94
C ASP A 24 -12.50 -17.46 -6.11
N ASN A 25 -11.35 -18.15 -5.96
CA ASN A 25 -10.22 -18.12 -6.92
C ASN A 25 -9.58 -16.74 -7.15
N ASN A 26 -9.91 -15.73 -6.34
CA ASN A 26 -9.29 -14.40 -6.37
C ASN A 26 -8.37 -14.21 -5.17
N ILE A 27 -7.28 -13.45 -5.38
CA ILE A 27 -6.48 -12.93 -4.27
C ILE A 27 -7.03 -11.56 -3.92
N VAL A 28 -7.67 -11.46 -2.76
CA VAL A 28 -8.24 -10.23 -2.25
C VAL A 28 -7.27 -9.59 -1.28
N ILE A 29 -6.89 -8.34 -1.55
CA ILE A 29 -6.06 -7.53 -0.66
C ILE A 29 -6.92 -6.34 -0.23
N LYS A 30 -7.16 -6.22 1.08
CA LYS A 30 -7.85 -5.07 1.67
C LYS A 30 -6.82 -4.18 2.32
N ILE A 31 -6.79 -2.92 1.91
CA ILE A 31 -5.85 -1.91 2.39
C ILE A 31 -6.67 -0.71 2.84
N THR A 32 -6.43 -0.25 4.06
CA THR A 32 -7.01 1.00 4.55
C THR A 32 -6.24 2.20 4.00
N GLU A 33 -6.85 3.39 3.99
CA GLU A 33 -6.14 4.59 3.54
C GLU A 33 -4.82 4.85 4.28
N PRO A 34 -4.74 4.72 5.62
CA PRO A 34 -3.47 4.90 6.33
C PRO A 34 -2.39 3.90 5.91
N GLU A 35 -2.76 2.63 5.72
CA GLU A 35 -1.83 1.59 5.26
C GLU A 35 -1.33 1.88 3.84
N PHE A 36 -2.21 2.36 2.95
CA PHE A 36 -1.82 2.77 1.61
C PHE A 36 -0.85 3.96 1.64
N ARG A 37 -1.09 4.96 2.52
CA ARG A 37 -0.17 6.09 2.68
C ARG A 37 1.22 5.64 3.13
N GLU A 38 1.29 4.78 4.14
CA GLU A 38 2.56 4.22 4.62
C GLU A 38 3.28 3.45 3.50
N MET A 39 2.55 2.66 2.70
CA MET A 39 3.11 1.98 1.54
C MET A 39 3.65 2.94 0.50
N ALA A 40 2.88 3.96 0.13
CA ALA A 40 3.23 4.92 -0.91
C ALA A 40 4.41 5.81 -0.51
N LEU A 41 4.60 6.04 0.80
CA LEU A 41 5.71 6.82 1.34
C LEU A 41 6.94 5.97 1.69
N ARG A 42 6.86 4.64 1.55
CA ARG A 42 7.98 3.74 1.85
C ARG A 42 9.16 4.02 0.91
N GLY A 43 10.34 4.25 1.50
CA GLY A 43 11.56 4.57 0.75
C GLY A 43 11.73 6.05 0.43
N ILE A 44 10.74 6.89 0.76
CA ILE A 44 10.89 8.35 0.71
C ILE A 44 11.61 8.80 1.98
N ASP A 45 12.59 9.70 1.80
CA ASP A 45 13.32 10.36 2.90
C ASP A 45 12.35 11.09 3.84
N GLU A 46 12.53 10.96 5.17
CA GLU A 46 11.64 11.55 6.17
C GLU A 46 11.49 13.07 6.01
N SER A 47 12.56 13.76 5.62
CA SER A 47 12.53 15.21 5.37
C SER A 47 11.65 15.58 4.19
N PHE A 48 11.42 14.65 3.26
CA PHE A 48 10.57 14.85 2.10
C PHE A 48 9.12 14.38 2.34
N ARG A 49 8.90 13.41 3.24
CA ARG A 49 7.55 12.91 3.59
C ARG A 49 6.61 14.01 4.07
N LYS A 50 7.11 14.97 4.86
CA LYS A 50 6.32 16.12 5.35
C LYS A 50 5.80 17.04 4.24
N ASN A 51 6.37 16.94 3.03
CA ASN A 51 5.97 17.73 1.87
C ASN A 51 4.97 16.99 0.98
N ILE A 52 4.66 15.72 1.27
CA ILE A 52 3.77 14.89 0.47
C ILE A 52 2.44 14.75 1.20
N GLU A 53 1.36 15.11 0.52
CA GLU A 53 -0.01 14.84 0.96
C GLU A 53 -0.67 13.87 -0.02
N ILE A 54 -1.21 12.76 0.50
CA ILE A 54 -1.94 11.76 -0.29
C ILE A 54 -3.40 11.80 0.12
N ARG A 55 -4.32 11.93 -0.82
CA ARG A 55 -5.77 11.83 -0.57
C ARG A 55 -6.36 10.81 -1.52
N ILE A 56 -7.13 9.88 -0.98
CA ILE A 56 -7.90 8.93 -1.79
C ILE A 56 -9.26 9.57 -2.07
N LYS A 57 -9.60 9.66 -3.34
CA LYS A 57 -10.85 10.25 -3.84
C LYS A 57 -11.57 9.21 -4.69
N GLU A 58 -12.85 9.46 -4.95
CA GLU A 58 -13.61 8.59 -5.83
C GLU A 58 -12.99 8.60 -7.24
N GLY A 59 -12.53 7.43 -7.68
CA GLY A 59 -11.93 7.23 -9.00
C GLY A 59 -10.45 7.63 -9.14
N TYR A 60 -9.81 8.23 -8.13
CA TYR A 60 -8.39 8.60 -8.23
C TYR A 60 -7.67 8.81 -6.89
N ILE A 61 -6.34 8.85 -6.95
CA ILE A 61 -5.47 9.17 -5.82
C ILE A 61 -4.80 10.52 -6.13
N GLU A 62 -5.01 11.50 -5.27
CA GLU A 62 -4.38 12.82 -5.34
C GLU A 62 -3.10 12.81 -4.53
N VAL A 63 -1.95 13.03 -5.19
CA VAL A 63 -0.65 13.16 -4.54
C VAL A 63 -0.14 14.58 -4.76
N THR A 64 -0.09 15.37 -3.68
CA THR A 64 0.43 16.74 -3.71
C THR A 64 1.84 16.76 -3.13
N VAL A 65 2.79 17.28 -3.89
CA VAL A 65 4.18 17.47 -3.45
C VAL A 65 4.48 18.96 -3.36
N ARG A 66 4.84 19.45 -2.17
CA ARG A 66 5.27 20.84 -1.98
C ARG A 66 6.75 20.97 -2.35
N LEU A 67 7.02 21.71 -3.41
CA LEU A 67 8.39 22.09 -3.82
C LEU A 67 8.79 23.31 -2.97
N LEU A 68 9.75 23.13 -2.07
CA LEU A 68 10.36 24.20 -1.29
C LEU A 68 11.37 24.98 -2.13
#